data_AF-A0A661QY44-F1
#
_entry.id   AF-A0A661QY44-F1
#
_cell.length_a   1.000
_cell.length_b   1.000
_cell.length_c   1.000
_cell.angle_alpha   90.00
_cell.angle_beta   90.00
_cell.angle_gamma   90.00
#
_symmetry.space_group_name_H-M   'P 1'
#
loop_
_entity.id
_entity.type
_entity.pdbx_description
1 polymer ?
#
loop_
_entity_poly.entity_id
_entity_poly.type
_entity_poly.pdbx_seq_one_letter_code
_entity_poly.pdbx_strand_id
1 'polypeptide(L)'
;MKSYPKRLIEVDLPIKRISAHARREKSIRHGHISTLHIWWARRPLAACRAVICAALWPDPADKLCPEMFRKVAREEMVKWAKNHLDLVSKDSWSRFVAISKDEHKLDDLVELRAALLDFIADFANWDNSTVSEYLETSRKLTQAAHEALGGEPGSRPLVMDPFAGGGSIPLEALRVGADAFASDLNPVAVLLNRVVLE
;
A
#
# COMPACT_ATOMS: atom_id res chain seq x y z
N MET A 1 -2.75 -9.67 26.76
CA MET A 1 -2.21 -9.02 25.56
C MET A 1 -2.58 -7.55 25.60
N LYS A 2 -1.66 -6.62 25.30
CA LYS A 2 -2.02 -5.21 25.14
C LYS A 2 -2.95 -5.10 23.92
N SER A 3 -4.04 -4.35 24.07
CA SER A 3 -4.98 -4.10 22.97
C SER A 3 -4.36 -3.09 22.01
N TYR A 4 -4.47 -3.34 20.71
CA TYR A 4 -3.96 -2.44 19.66
C TYR A 4 -5.00 -2.32 18.53
N PRO A 5 -5.00 -1.21 17.77
CA PRO A 5 -5.86 -1.09 16.60
C PRO A 5 -5.45 -2.14 15.56
N LYS A 6 -6.41 -2.97 15.16
CA LYS A 6 -6.18 -3.94 14.08
C LYS A 6 -5.73 -3.24 12.81
N ARG A 7 -4.86 -3.89 12.05
CA ARG A 7 -4.48 -3.50 10.70
C ARG A 7 -5.44 -4.06 9.68
N LEU A 8 -5.51 -3.45 8.50
CA LEU A 8 -6.32 -3.97 7.40
C LEU A 8 -5.96 -5.43 7.10
N ILE A 9 -4.67 -5.77 7.06
CA ILE A 9 -4.18 -7.13 6.77
C ILE A 9 -4.66 -8.20 7.77
N GLU A 10 -5.04 -7.82 8.99
CA GLU A 10 -5.55 -8.74 10.01
C GLU A 10 -7.05 -9.04 9.85
N VAL A 11 -7.75 -8.24 9.04
CA VAL A 11 -9.20 -8.32 8.88
C VAL A 11 -9.56 -8.85 7.50
N ASP A 12 -9.01 -8.24 6.46
CA ASP A 12 -9.23 -8.68 5.08
C ASP A 12 -8.10 -8.20 4.16
N LEU A 13 -7.91 -8.89 3.04
CA LEU A 13 -7.00 -8.49 1.99
C LEU A 13 -7.57 -8.97 0.65
N PRO A 14 -7.59 -8.13 -0.41
CA PRO A 14 -8.15 -8.48 -1.71
C PRO A 14 -7.23 -9.43 -2.51
N ILE A 15 -6.97 -10.62 -1.94
CA ILE A 15 -5.97 -11.60 -2.37
C ILE A 15 -6.19 -12.02 -3.83
N LYS A 16 -7.45 -12.18 -4.27
CA LYS A 16 -7.77 -12.57 -5.65
C LYS A 16 -7.22 -11.58 -6.68
N ARG A 17 -7.41 -10.28 -6.43
CA ARG A 17 -6.99 -9.19 -7.31
C ARG A 17 -5.48 -8.98 -7.25
N ILE A 18 -4.91 -8.94 -6.04
CA ILE A 18 -3.46 -8.86 -5.83
C ILE A 18 -2.76 -10.03 -6.53
N SER A 19 -3.28 -11.25 -6.41
CA SER A 19 -2.73 -12.44 -7.06
C SER A 19 -2.82 -12.41 -8.58
N ALA A 20 -3.83 -11.72 -9.14
CA ALA A 20 -3.92 -11.51 -10.59
C ALA A 20 -2.82 -10.54 -11.06
N HIS A 21 -2.61 -9.43 -10.36
CA HIS A 21 -1.53 -8.48 -10.65
C HIS A 21 -0.14 -9.13 -10.49
N ALA A 22 0.07 -9.88 -9.41
CA ALA A 22 1.31 -10.63 -9.15
C ALA A 22 1.62 -11.70 -10.22
N ARG A 23 0.59 -12.30 -10.84
CA ARG A 23 0.79 -13.21 -11.98
C ARG A 23 1.16 -12.46 -13.25
N ARG A 24 0.48 -11.34 -13.53
CA ARG A 24 0.73 -10.49 -14.70
C ARG A 24 2.12 -9.87 -14.70
N GLU A 25 2.61 -9.41 -13.55
CA GLU A 25 3.90 -8.73 -13.49
C GLU A 25 5.10 -9.64 -13.82
N LYS A 26 4.95 -10.96 -13.67
CA LYS A 26 6.02 -11.93 -13.99
C LYS A 26 6.48 -11.86 -15.44
N SER A 27 5.60 -11.43 -16.35
CA SER A 27 5.90 -11.26 -17.78
C SER A 27 6.41 -9.87 -18.16
N ILE A 28 6.47 -8.92 -17.22
CA ILE A 28 6.92 -7.55 -17.48
C ILE A 28 8.44 -7.54 -17.57
N ARG A 29 8.96 -6.94 -18.66
CA ARG A 29 10.39 -6.92 -18.99
C ARG A 29 11.01 -5.53 -19.01
N HIS A 30 10.20 -4.47 -18.99
CA HIS A 30 10.69 -3.10 -19.02
C HIS A 30 10.48 -2.44 -17.65
N GLY A 31 11.51 -1.79 -17.12
CA GLY A 31 11.48 -1.05 -15.85
C GLY A 31 11.28 -1.90 -14.58
N HIS A 32 11.08 -3.21 -14.70
CA HIS A 32 10.86 -4.10 -13.56
C HIS A 32 12.19 -4.55 -12.95
N ILE A 33 12.36 -4.46 -11.63
CA ILE A 33 13.66 -4.70 -10.96
C ILE A 33 14.29 -6.07 -11.24
N SER A 34 13.48 -7.09 -11.57
CA SER A 34 14.01 -8.41 -11.92
C SER A 34 14.78 -8.44 -13.24
N THR A 35 14.77 -7.37 -14.03
CA THR A 35 15.59 -7.26 -15.24
C THR A 35 17.02 -6.82 -14.93
N LEU A 36 17.27 -6.28 -13.72
CA LEU A 36 18.62 -6.01 -13.23
C LEU A 36 19.34 -7.32 -12.91
N HIS A 37 18.66 -8.22 -12.19
CA HIS A 37 19.16 -9.56 -11.88
C HIS A 37 18.01 -10.50 -11.53
N ILE A 38 18.11 -11.76 -11.95
CA ILE A 38 17.11 -12.79 -11.62
C ILE A 38 17.44 -13.36 -10.24
N TRP A 39 16.69 -12.95 -9.22
CA TRP A 39 16.77 -13.54 -7.89
C TRP A 39 15.94 -14.84 -7.80
N TRP A 40 16.44 -15.89 -7.14
CA TRP A 40 15.74 -17.19 -7.06
C TRP A 40 14.46 -17.16 -6.22
N ALA A 41 14.35 -16.24 -5.26
CA ALA A 41 13.18 -16.08 -4.41
C ALA A 41 12.50 -14.72 -4.68
N ARG A 42 11.94 -14.53 -5.88
CA ARG A 42 11.27 -13.27 -6.24
C ARG A 42 9.94 -13.11 -5.51
N ARG A 43 9.84 -12.07 -4.68
CA ARG A 43 8.58 -11.63 -4.10
C ARG A 43 7.86 -10.71 -5.10
N PRO A 44 6.59 -10.99 -5.44
CA PRO A 44 5.80 -10.15 -6.32
C PRO A 44 5.70 -8.71 -5.79
N LEU A 45 6.00 -7.69 -6.60
CA LEU A 45 5.94 -6.29 -6.21
C LEU A 45 4.50 -5.85 -5.91
N ALA A 46 3.55 -6.31 -6.73
CA ALA A 46 2.13 -6.15 -6.48
C ALA A 46 1.72 -6.63 -5.07
N ALA A 47 2.24 -7.78 -4.64
CA ALA A 47 1.94 -8.32 -3.32
C ALA A 47 2.65 -7.54 -2.21
N CYS A 48 3.94 -7.20 -2.39
CA CYS A 48 4.69 -6.41 -1.42
C CYS A 48 4.02 -5.06 -1.16
N ARG A 49 3.64 -4.32 -2.21
CA ARG A 49 2.93 -3.04 -2.08
C ARG A 49 1.64 -3.17 -1.28
N ALA A 50 0.80 -4.12 -1.67
CA ALA A 50 -0.49 -4.31 -1.01
C ALA A 50 -0.34 -4.71 0.46
N VAL A 51 0.59 -5.61 0.76
CA VAL A 51 0.88 -6.05 2.12
C VAL A 51 1.42 -4.90 2.97
N ILE A 52 2.31 -4.07 2.44
CA ILE A 52 2.85 -2.94 3.20
C ILE A 52 1.75 -1.91 3.50
N CYS A 53 0.94 -1.52 2.50
CA CYS A 53 -0.22 -0.64 2.77
C CYS A 53 -1.14 -1.25 3.84
N ALA A 54 -1.54 -2.51 3.68
CA ALA A 54 -2.47 -3.16 4.58
C ALA A 54 -1.90 -3.41 5.99
N ALA A 55 -0.57 -3.54 6.13
CA ALA A 55 0.10 -3.72 7.41
C ALA A 55 0.32 -2.39 8.15
N LEU A 56 0.58 -1.30 7.42
CA LEU A 56 0.79 0.02 8.01
C LEU A 56 -0.53 0.71 8.38
N TRP A 57 -1.59 0.50 7.62
CA TRP A 57 -2.85 1.21 7.81
C TRP A 57 -3.75 0.50 8.84
N PRO A 58 -4.23 1.23 9.87
CA PRO A 58 -5.28 0.75 10.75
C PRO A 58 -6.56 0.40 9.98
N ASP A 59 -7.30 -0.57 10.49
CA ASP A 59 -8.66 -0.85 10.04
C ASP A 59 -9.63 0.22 10.60
N PRO A 60 -10.28 1.04 9.76
CA PRO A 60 -11.16 2.10 10.22
C PRO A 60 -12.37 1.59 11.03
N ALA A 61 -12.83 0.37 10.77
CA ALA A 61 -13.97 -0.23 11.46
C ALA A 61 -13.59 -0.97 12.76
N ASP A 62 -12.31 -1.03 13.12
CA ASP A 62 -11.89 -1.48 14.44
C ASP A 62 -12.18 -0.41 15.50
N LYS A 63 -12.58 -0.84 16.70
CA LYS A 63 -12.97 0.07 17.81
C LYS A 63 -11.81 0.94 18.29
N LEU A 64 -10.57 0.45 18.17
CA LEU A 64 -9.37 1.13 18.66
C LEU A 64 -8.69 1.97 17.59
N CYS A 65 -9.24 2.00 16.36
CA CYS A 65 -8.73 2.85 15.30
C CYS A 65 -8.78 4.33 15.73
N PRO A 66 -7.65 5.05 15.67
CA PRO A 66 -7.62 6.48 15.98
C PRO A 66 -8.53 7.29 15.05
N GLU A 67 -9.24 8.27 15.62
CA GLU A 67 -10.16 9.12 14.88
C GLU A 67 -9.43 10.01 13.86
N MET A 68 -8.20 10.43 14.18
CA MET A 68 -7.33 11.17 13.27
C MET A 68 -7.10 10.43 11.95
N PHE A 69 -6.83 9.13 12.01
CA PHE A 69 -6.65 8.32 10.80
C PHE A 69 -7.95 8.19 10.01
N ARG A 70 -9.09 7.94 10.68
CA ARG A 70 -10.41 7.85 10.02
C ARG A 70 -10.75 9.12 9.24
N LYS A 71 -10.49 10.28 9.83
CA LYS A 71 -10.71 11.58 9.19
C LYS A 71 -9.91 11.71 7.89
N VAL A 72 -8.59 11.48 7.95
CA VAL A 72 -7.74 11.58 6.76
C VAL A 72 -8.08 10.52 5.72
N ALA A 73 -8.35 9.28 6.15
CA ALA A 73 -8.75 8.21 5.26
C ALA A 73 -10.04 8.55 4.50
N ARG A 74 -11.04 9.12 5.19
CA ARG A 74 -12.27 9.58 4.55
C ARG A 74 -11.99 10.69 3.56
N GLU A 75 -11.28 11.74 3.97
CA GLU A 75 -10.95 12.89 3.11
C GLU A 75 -10.23 12.44 1.82
N GLU A 76 -9.23 11.57 1.94
CA GLU A 76 -8.47 11.07 0.80
C GLU A 76 -9.29 10.12 -0.08
N MET A 77 -10.17 9.27 0.47
CA MET A 77 -11.06 8.42 -0.33
C MET A 77 -12.17 9.20 -1.04
N VAL A 78 -12.71 10.26 -0.43
CA VAL A 78 -13.63 11.20 -1.11
C VAL A 78 -12.90 11.92 -2.24
N LYS A 79 -11.70 12.43 -1.98
CA LYS A 79 -10.87 13.09 -3.00
C LYS A 79 -10.57 12.13 -4.17
N TRP A 80 -10.21 10.89 -3.85
CA TRP A 80 -9.98 9.83 -4.83
C TRP A 80 -11.22 9.58 -5.70
N ALA A 81 -12.38 9.42 -5.07
CA ALA A 81 -13.65 9.20 -5.75
C ALA A 81 -14.09 10.38 -6.64
N LYS A 82 -13.72 11.62 -6.30
CA LYS A 82 -14.10 12.81 -7.09
C LYS A 82 -13.15 13.07 -8.25
N ASN A 83 -11.85 12.87 -8.06
CA ASN A 83 -10.83 13.36 -8.98
C ASN A 83 -10.17 12.28 -9.84
N HIS A 84 -10.26 11.00 -9.44
CA HIS A 84 -9.43 9.93 -10.02
C HIS A 84 -10.25 8.71 -10.45
N LEU A 85 -11.53 8.92 -10.83
CA LEU A 85 -12.37 7.82 -11.29
C LEU A 85 -11.76 7.08 -12.48
N ASP A 86 -11.13 7.80 -13.41
CA ASP A 86 -10.47 7.25 -14.60
C ASP A 86 -9.36 6.24 -14.29
N LEU A 87 -8.77 6.29 -13.10
CA LEU A 87 -7.74 5.36 -12.63
C LEU A 87 -8.31 4.13 -11.91
N VAL A 88 -9.59 4.15 -11.54
CA VAL A 88 -10.26 3.09 -10.79
C VAL A 88 -10.51 1.88 -11.69
N SER A 89 -10.22 0.67 -11.19
CA SER A 89 -10.51 -0.54 -11.98
C SER A 89 -12.01 -0.81 -12.08
N LYS A 90 -12.38 -1.67 -13.04
CA LYS A 90 -13.77 -2.13 -13.22
C LYS A 90 -14.37 -2.74 -11.94
N ASP A 91 -13.55 -3.39 -11.11
CA ASP A 91 -14.01 -4.05 -9.89
C ASP A 91 -14.37 -3.04 -8.78
N SER A 92 -13.61 -1.95 -8.66
CA SER A 92 -13.82 -0.89 -7.67
C SER A 92 -14.76 0.23 -8.15
N TRP A 93 -15.02 0.32 -9.46
CA TRP A 93 -15.70 1.46 -10.09
C TRP A 93 -17.06 1.78 -9.47
N SER A 94 -17.89 0.77 -9.24
CA SER A 94 -19.23 0.95 -8.68
C SER A 94 -19.22 1.63 -7.31
N ARG A 95 -18.25 1.28 -6.46
CA ARG A 95 -18.06 1.86 -5.12
C ARG A 95 -17.57 3.29 -5.20
N PHE A 96 -16.53 3.57 -5.98
CA PHE A 96 -16.02 4.93 -6.09
C PHE A 96 -16.99 5.89 -6.79
N VAL A 97 -17.79 5.44 -7.76
CA VAL A 97 -18.87 6.27 -8.32
C VAL A 97 -19.95 6.55 -7.27
N ALA A 98 -20.30 5.57 -6.45
CA ALA A 98 -21.25 5.76 -5.36
C ALA A 98 -20.75 6.77 -4.32
N ILE A 99 -19.47 6.70 -3.93
CA ILE A 99 -18.82 7.65 -3.00
C ILE A 99 -18.72 9.04 -3.63
N SER A 100 -18.44 9.13 -4.93
CA SER A 100 -18.33 10.39 -5.67
C SER A 100 -19.65 11.17 -5.65
N LYS A 101 -20.78 10.45 -5.71
CA LYS A 101 -22.13 11.03 -5.65
C LYS A 101 -22.58 11.36 -4.22
N ASP A 102 -22.17 10.54 -3.25
CA ASP A 102 -22.58 10.63 -1.85
C ASP A 102 -21.39 10.33 -0.93
N GLU A 103 -20.77 11.39 -0.43
CA GLU A 103 -19.60 11.31 0.46
C GLU A 103 -19.92 10.76 1.85
N HIS A 104 -21.19 10.86 2.28
CA HIS A 104 -21.66 10.34 3.56
C HIS A 104 -21.67 8.81 3.61
N LYS A 105 -21.51 8.12 2.47
CA LYS A 105 -21.30 6.67 2.47
C LYS A 105 -20.07 6.24 3.26
N LEU A 106 -19.05 7.10 3.33
CA LEU A 106 -17.84 6.85 4.12
C LEU A 106 -18.00 7.20 5.60
N ASP A 107 -19.20 7.61 6.03
CA ASP A 107 -19.58 7.65 7.45
C ASP A 107 -19.72 6.24 8.02
N ASP A 108 -20.11 5.26 7.18
CA ASP A 108 -20.01 3.85 7.52
C ASP A 108 -18.54 3.39 7.45
N LEU A 109 -18.01 2.98 8.60
CA LEU A 109 -16.64 2.53 8.75
C LEU A 109 -16.36 1.23 7.97
N VAL A 110 -17.37 0.40 7.74
CA VAL A 110 -17.23 -0.83 6.94
C VAL A 110 -17.07 -0.48 5.46
N GLU A 111 -17.80 0.52 4.97
CA GLU A 111 -17.62 1.03 3.61
C GLU A 111 -16.27 1.75 3.45
N LEU A 112 -15.81 2.49 4.46
CA LEU A 112 -14.47 3.08 4.45
C LEU A 112 -13.37 2.01 4.40
N ARG A 113 -13.51 0.91 5.17
CA ARG A 113 -12.61 -0.25 5.08
C ARG A 113 -12.62 -0.81 3.65
N ALA A 114 -13.79 -1.05 3.08
CA ALA A 114 -13.92 -1.60 1.73
C ALA A 114 -13.30 -0.70 0.66
N ALA A 115 -13.46 0.63 0.78
CA ALA A 115 -12.84 1.61 -0.11
C ALA A 115 -11.31 1.58 -0.03
N LEU A 116 -10.74 1.50 1.18
CA LEU A 116 -9.29 1.37 1.36
C LEU A 116 -8.75 0.05 0.77
N LEU A 117 -9.46 -1.06 0.95
CA LEU A 117 -9.06 -2.35 0.37
C LEU A 117 -9.13 -2.32 -1.16
N ASP A 118 -10.15 -1.70 -1.74
CA ASP A 118 -10.25 -1.50 -3.18
C ASP A 118 -9.13 -0.62 -3.72
N PHE A 119 -8.80 0.47 -3.02
CA PHE A 119 -7.67 1.32 -3.36
C PHE A 119 -6.37 0.52 -3.36
N ILE A 120 -6.12 -0.29 -2.32
CA ILE A 120 -4.95 -1.18 -2.23
C ILE A 120 -4.93 -2.18 -3.40
N ALA A 121 -6.06 -2.77 -3.73
CA ALA A 121 -6.16 -3.74 -4.83
C ALA A 121 -5.82 -3.11 -6.18
N ASP A 122 -6.33 -1.90 -6.45
CA ASP A 122 -6.04 -1.16 -7.67
C ASP A 122 -4.60 -0.68 -7.71
N PHE A 123 -4.09 -0.19 -6.58
CA PHE A 123 -2.72 0.27 -6.47
C PHE A 123 -1.71 -0.87 -6.62
N ALA A 124 -2.08 -2.11 -6.28
CA ALA A 124 -1.23 -3.29 -6.46
C ALA A 124 -0.86 -3.55 -7.94
N ASN A 125 -1.59 -2.98 -8.91
CA ASN A 125 -1.23 -3.09 -10.32
C ASN A 125 0.14 -2.47 -10.60
N TRP A 126 1.02 -3.17 -11.34
CA TRP A 126 2.36 -2.67 -11.69
C TRP A 126 2.30 -1.33 -12.44
N ASP A 127 1.35 -1.19 -13.37
CA ASP A 127 1.22 0.02 -14.18
C ASP A 127 0.87 1.26 -13.33
N ASN A 128 0.26 1.05 -12.16
CA ASN A 128 -0.09 2.11 -11.22
C ASN A 128 1.04 2.44 -10.24
N SER A 129 2.16 1.70 -10.26
CA SER A 129 3.23 1.80 -9.26
C SER A 129 4.05 3.10 -9.32
N THR A 130 3.93 3.83 -10.43
CA THR A 130 4.63 5.11 -10.67
C THR A 130 3.65 6.26 -10.93
N VAL A 131 2.34 6.02 -10.80
CA VAL A 131 1.31 7.05 -10.99
C VAL A 131 1.29 7.95 -9.75
N SER A 132 1.45 9.26 -9.97
CA SER A 132 1.58 10.28 -8.92
C SER A 132 0.43 10.26 -7.93
N GLU A 133 -0.79 10.14 -8.43
CA GLU A 133 -2.03 10.16 -7.69
C GLU A 133 -2.06 9.04 -6.66
N TYR A 134 -1.73 7.82 -7.08
CA TYR A 134 -1.64 6.67 -6.18
C TYR A 134 -0.52 6.83 -5.15
N LEU A 135 0.65 7.30 -5.57
CA LEU A 135 1.80 7.50 -4.68
C LEU A 135 1.49 8.56 -3.62
N GLU A 136 0.92 9.70 -4.01
CA GLU A 136 0.56 10.78 -3.09
C GLU A 136 -0.52 10.35 -2.10
N THR A 137 -1.60 9.73 -2.56
CA THR A 137 -2.67 9.24 -1.69
C THR A 137 -2.13 8.16 -0.73
N SER A 138 -1.35 7.20 -1.22
CA SER A 138 -0.75 6.18 -0.36
C SER A 138 0.18 6.78 0.69
N ARG A 139 1.03 7.75 0.31
CA ARG A 139 1.97 8.41 1.23
C ARG A 139 1.26 9.17 2.34
N LYS A 140 0.18 9.89 2.00
CA LYS A 140 -0.64 10.59 2.99
C LYS A 140 -1.33 9.64 3.96
N LEU A 141 -1.91 8.56 3.46
CA LEU A 141 -2.53 7.53 4.31
C LEU A 141 -1.49 6.88 5.23
N THR A 142 -0.30 6.58 4.73
CA THR A 142 0.81 6.04 5.52
C THR A 142 1.29 7.02 6.59
N GLN A 143 1.45 8.31 6.25
CA GLN A 143 1.85 9.35 7.21
C GLN A 143 0.80 9.51 8.31
N ALA A 144 -0.47 9.62 7.94
CA ALA A 144 -1.56 9.76 8.87
C ALA A 144 -1.69 8.54 9.79
N ALA A 145 -1.50 7.32 9.25
CA ALA A 145 -1.45 6.12 10.05
C ALA A 145 -0.32 6.18 11.08
N HIS A 146 0.90 6.51 10.65
CA HIS A 146 2.08 6.58 11.51
C HIS A 146 1.89 7.55 12.68
N GLU A 147 1.49 8.79 12.40
CA GLU A 147 1.26 9.81 13.43
C GLU A 147 0.11 9.42 14.37
N ALA A 148 -0.99 8.87 13.82
CA ALA A 148 -2.13 8.44 14.62
C ALA A 148 -1.80 7.28 15.58
N LEU A 149 -0.76 6.51 15.29
CA LEU A 149 -0.30 5.39 16.11
C LEU A 149 0.81 5.77 17.10
N GLY A 150 1.12 7.06 17.21
CA GLY A 150 2.13 7.58 18.13
C GLY A 150 3.51 7.80 17.50
N GLY A 151 3.63 7.76 16.17
CA GLY A 151 4.83 8.20 15.46
C GLY A 151 5.06 9.71 15.61
N GLU A 152 6.31 10.15 15.62
CA GLU A 152 6.64 11.57 15.72
C GLU A 152 6.18 12.32 14.46
N PRO A 153 5.54 13.50 14.58
CA PRO A 153 5.12 14.29 13.42
C PRO A 153 6.29 14.56 12.46
N GLY A 154 6.05 14.34 11.16
CA GLY A 154 7.08 14.49 10.12
C GLY A 154 8.11 13.36 10.03
N SER A 155 8.11 12.40 10.97
CA SER A 155 8.83 11.12 10.81
C SER A 155 7.99 10.14 9.99
N ARG A 156 8.60 9.04 9.54
CA ARG A 156 7.96 7.99 8.75
C ARG A 156 8.02 6.64 9.47
N PRO A 157 7.10 5.71 9.18
CA PRO A 157 7.21 4.36 9.68
C PRO A 157 8.42 3.67 9.05
N LEU A 158 9.18 2.91 9.84
CA LEU A 158 10.31 2.12 9.37
C LEU A 158 9.89 0.70 9.00
N VAL A 159 10.13 0.29 7.77
CA VAL A 159 9.98 -1.09 7.30
C VAL A 159 11.37 -1.74 7.27
N MET A 160 11.56 -2.74 8.14
CA MET A 160 12.79 -3.53 8.20
C MET A 160 12.62 -4.86 7.46
N ASP A 161 13.45 -5.11 6.46
CA ASP A 161 13.53 -6.39 5.75
C ASP A 161 14.93 -7.02 5.91
N PRO A 162 15.11 -7.96 6.86
CA PRO A 162 16.40 -8.63 7.07
C PRO A 162 16.71 -9.71 6.03
N PHE A 163 15.79 -9.98 5.09
CA PHE A 163 15.93 -10.99 4.04
C PHE A 163 15.53 -10.38 2.69
N ALA A 164 16.11 -9.22 2.39
CA ALA A 164 15.66 -8.35 1.30
C ALA A 164 15.80 -8.99 -0.08
N GLY A 165 16.78 -9.87 -0.28
CA GLY A 165 17.03 -10.54 -1.54
C GLY A 165 17.10 -9.54 -2.70
N GLY A 166 16.19 -9.68 -3.67
CA GLY A 166 16.09 -8.78 -4.82
C GLY A 166 15.54 -7.37 -4.53
N GLY A 167 15.17 -7.04 -3.30
CA GLY A 167 14.78 -5.68 -2.89
C GLY A 167 13.32 -5.29 -3.08
N SER A 168 12.41 -6.27 -3.26
CA SER A 168 11.00 -5.99 -3.52
C SER A 168 10.28 -5.24 -2.39
N ILE A 169 10.46 -5.66 -1.13
CA ILE A 169 9.83 -5.03 0.04
C ILE A 169 10.37 -3.61 0.28
N PRO A 170 11.70 -3.38 0.39
CA PRO A 170 12.19 -2.04 0.65
C PRO A 170 11.85 -1.05 -0.47
N LEU A 171 11.84 -1.48 -1.73
CA LEU A 171 11.38 -0.63 -2.84
C LEU A 171 9.93 -0.19 -2.68
N GLU A 172 9.03 -1.13 -2.40
CA GLU A 172 7.61 -0.80 -2.24
C GLU A 172 7.34 -0.01 -0.96
N ALA A 173 8.15 -0.20 0.10
CA ALA A 173 8.09 0.62 1.31
C ALA A 173 8.35 2.10 1.01
N LEU A 174 9.38 2.40 0.22
CA LEU A 174 9.67 3.77 -0.21
C LEU A 174 8.56 4.36 -1.09
N ARG A 175 7.94 3.55 -1.95
CA ARG A 175 6.81 3.99 -2.80
C ARG A 175 5.63 4.45 -1.95
N VAL A 176 5.25 3.66 -0.94
CA VAL A 176 4.11 3.97 -0.06
C VAL A 176 4.38 5.06 0.98
N GLY A 177 5.62 5.56 1.08
CA GLY A 177 6.00 6.64 1.99
C GLY A 177 6.60 6.21 3.32
N ALA A 178 6.97 4.95 3.46
CA ALA A 178 7.72 4.46 4.61
C ALA A 178 9.23 4.60 4.37
N ASP A 179 10.00 4.70 5.46
CA ASP A 179 11.44 4.49 5.37
C ASP A 179 11.73 3.00 5.34
N ALA A 180 12.82 2.60 4.68
CA ALA A 180 13.18 1.20 4.50
C ALA A 180 14.59 0.92 5.01
N PHE A 181 14.74 -0.15 5.77
CA PHE A 181 16.04 -0.72 6.12
C PHE A 181 16.11 -2.16 5.62
N ALA A 182 16.99 -2.41 4.66
CA ALA A 182 17.15 -3.70 4.01
C ALA A 182 18.49 -4.32 4.41
N SER A 183 18.48 -5.62 4.73
CA SER A 183 19.70 -6.39 4.96
C SER A 183 19.60 -7.72 4.22
N ASP A 184 20.75 -8.24 3.80
CA ASP A 184 20.90 -9.58 3.27
C ASP A 184 22.33 -10.07 3.51
N LEU A 185 22.50 -11.38 3.72
CA LEU A 185 23.81 -11.99 3.87
C LEU A 185 24.55 -12.04 2.52
N ASN A 186 23.81 -12.12 1.42
CA ASN A 186 24.38 -12.24 0.10
C ASN A 186 24.85 -10.86 -0.43
N PRO A 187 26.15 -10.69 -0.75
CA PRO A 187 26.67 -9.42 -1.23
C PRO A 187 26.04 -8.97 -2.56
N VAL A 188 25.54 -9.88 -3.39
CA VAL A 188 24.81 -9.54 -4.62
C VAL A 188 23.46 -8.92 -4.28
N ALA A 189 22.72 -9.44 -3.30
CA ALA A 189 21.49 -8.81 -2.84
C ALA A 189 21.78 -7.41 -2.30
N VAL A 190 22.81 -7.25 -1.46
CA VAL A 190 23.19 -5.94 -0.93
C VAL A 190 23.47 -4.95 -2.07
N LEU A 191 24.25 -5.35 -3.08
CA LEU A 191 24.54 -4.49 -4.24
C LEU A 191 23.26 -4.12 -5.01
N LEU A 192 22.36 -5.08 -5.25
CA LEU A 192 21.09 -4.83 -5.94
C LEU A 192 20.22 -3.82 -5.17
N ASN A 193 20.11 -3.99 -3.85
CA ASN A 193 19.32 -3.08 -3.02
C ASN A 193 19.91 -1.66 -3.04
N ARG A 194 21.24 -1.52 -2.96
CA ARG A 194 21.88 -0.21 -3.06
C ARG A 194 21.59 0.47 -4.40
N VAL A 195 21.70 -0.23 -5.53
CA VAL A 195 21.42 0.33 -6.86
C VAL A 195 19.94 0.69 -7.05
N VAL A 196 19.03 -0.02 -6.39
CA VAL A 196 17.57 0.19 -6.54
C VAL A 196 17.06 1.31 -5.63
N LEU A 197 17.69 1.51 -4.47
CA LEU A 197 17.15 2.35 -3.38
C LEU A 197 17.95 3.63 -3.12
N GLU A 198 19.25 3.68 -3.47
CA GLU A 198 20.17 4.82 -3.27
C GLU A 198 20.46 5.55 -4.61
#